data_AF-A0A816QTE0-F1
#
_entry.id   AF-A0A816QTE0-F1
#
_cell.length_a   1.000
_cell.length_b   1.000
_cell.length_c   1.000
_cell.angle_alpha   90.00
_cell.angle_beta   90.00
_cell.angle_gamma   90.00
#
_symmetry.space_group_name_H-M   'P 1'
#
loop_
_entity.id
_entity.type
_entity.pdbx_description
1 polymer ?
#
loop_
_entity_poly.entity_id
_entity_poly.type
_entity_poly.pdbx_seq_one_letter_code
_entity_poly.pdbx_strand_id
1 'polypeptide(L)'
;MSLGSLASDPELQKFVATKELENQITAQVHHLTNICFDKCLESSGSASDLSARQTTCLQNCVERFLDCSVLITNRTVQRIQQGR
;
A
#
# COMPACT_ATOMS: atom_id res chain seq x y z
N MET A 1 31.25 -25.36 -2.50
CA MET A 1 29.83 -25.26 -2.12
C MET A 1 29.20 -24.24 -3.06
N SER A 2 28.33 -24.70 -3.96
CA SER A 2 27.86 -23.93 -5.11
C SER A 2 26.74 -22.97 -4.71
N LEU A 3 27.00 -21.67 -4.83
CA LEU A 3 26.04 -20.58 -4.64
C LEU A 3 24.78 -20.73 -5.53
N GLY A 4 24.87 -21.50 -6.61
CA GLY A 4 23.76 -21.77 -7.54
C GLY A 4 22.69 -22.73 -7.02
N SER A 5 22.99 -23.59 -6.03
CA SER A 5 22.00 -24.53 -5.48
C SER A 5 21.02 -23.84 -4.53
N LEU A 6 21.44 -22.78 -3.84
CA LEU A 6 20.60 -22.06 -2.87
C LEU A 6 19.56 -21.18 -3.58
N ALA A 7 19.94 -20.53 -4.69
CA ALA A 7 19.00 -19.73 -5.50
C ALA A 7 17.96 -20.57 -6.25
N SER A 8 18.19 -21.88 -6.40
CA SER A 8 17.31 -22.82 -7.12
C SER A 8 16.33 -23.55 -6.20
N ASP A 9 16.40 -23.32 -4.89
CA ASP A 9 15.53 -23.97 -3.92
C ASP A 9 14.11 -23.37 -4.02
N PRO A 10 13.10 -24.15 -4.44
CA PRO A 10 11.74 -23.65 -4.63
C PRO A 10 11.07 -23.22 -3.31
N GLU A 11 11.47 -23.80 -2.17
CA GLU A 11 10.96 -23.39 -0.86
C GLU A 11 11.52 -22.01 -0.48
N LEU A 12 12.83 -21.81 -0.70
CA LEU A 12 13.46 -20.52 -0.46
C LEU A 12 12.90 -19.43 -1.36
N GLN A 13 12.68 -19.70 -2.65
CA GLN A 13 12.07 -18.73 -3.57
C GLN A 13 10.67 -18.32 -3.12
N LYS A 14 9.85 -19.28 -2.68
CA LYS A 14 8.51 -18.99 -2.14
C LYS A 14 8.59 -18.15 -0.86
N PHE A 15 9.53 -18.47 0.02
CA PHE A 15 9.76 -17.70 1.24
C PHE A 15 10.16 -16.25 0.93
N VAL A 16 11.14 -16.05 0.03
CA VAL A 16 11.59 -14.73 -0.40
C VAL A 16 10.44 -13.92 -1.01
N ALA A 17 9.66 -14.51 -1.93
CA ALA A 17 8.51 -13.84 -2.54
C ALA A 17 7.46 -13.42 -1.49
N THR A 18 7.22 -14.25 -0.48
CA THR A 18 6.30 -13.93 0.62
C THR A 18 6.82 -12.76 1.45
N LYS A 19 8.11 -12.77 1.81
CA LYS A 19 8.73 -11.68 2.58
C LYS A 19 8.80 -10.37 1.82
N GLU A 20 9.00 -10.45 0.52
CA GLU A 20 8.97 -9.27 -0.32
C GLU A 20 7.57 -8.64 -0.41
N LEU A 21 6.53 -9.47 -0.53
CA LEU A 21 5.14 -9.00 -0.46
C LEU A 21 4.81 -8.39 0.90
N GLU A 22 5.21 -9.03 2.01
CA GLU A 22 5.03 -8.47 3.36
C GLU A 22 5.67 -7.08 3.47
N ASN A 23 6.92 -6.94 3.02
CA ASN A 23 7.63 -5.66 3.04
C ASN A 23 6.94 -4.59 2.19
N GLN A 24 6.45 -4.95 1.00
CA GLN A 24 5.68 -4.05 0.14
C GLN A 24 4.39 -3.59 0.82
N ILE A 25 3.65 -4.49 1.46
CA ILE A 25 2.43 -4.15 2.22
C ILE A 25 2.77 -3.20 3.37
N THR A 26 3.84 -3.47 4.13
CA THR A 26 4.30 -2.60 5.21
C THR A 26 4.60 -1.19 4.70
N ALA A 27 5.32 -1.06 3.57
CA ALA A 27 5.60 0.23 2.95
C ALA A 27 4.32 0.97 2.54
N GLN A 28 3.34 0.26 1.96
CA GLN A 28 2.04 0.82 1.58
C GLN A 28 1.23 1.29 2.80
N VAL A 29 1.25 0.53 3.89
CA VAL A 29 0.61 0.92 5.16
C VAL A 29 1.23 2.21 5.69
N HIS A 30 2.57 2.33 5.71
CA HIS A 30 3.24 3.56 6.13
C HIS A 30 2.89 4.74 5.22
N HIS A 31 2.87 4.54 3.91
CA HIS A 31 2.52 5.57 2.94
C HIS A 31 1.09 6.10 3.14
N LEU A 32 0.11 5.19 3.22
CA LEU A 32 -1.29 5.52 3.48
C LEU A 32 -1.47 6.20 4.84
N THR A 33 -0.75 5.72 5.85
CA THR A 33 -0.78 6.32 7.19
C THR A 33 -0.38 7.78 7.11
N ASN A 34 0.77 8.12 6.52
CA ASN A 34 1.24 9.50 6.41
C ASN A 34 0.22 10.39 5.69
N ILE A 35 -0.24 9.98 4.50
CA ILE A 35 -1.19 10.76 3.71
C ILE A 35 -2.50 10.99 4.46
N CYS A 36 -3.05 9.94 5.07
CA CYS A 36 -4.33 10.04 5.75
C CYS A 36 -4.23 10.74 7.10
N PHE A 37 -3.07 10.68 7.77
CA PHE A 37 -2.81 11.49 8.96
C PHE A 37 -2.83 12.97 8.61
N ASP A 38 -2.08 13.38 7.58
CA ASP A 38 -2.05 14.77 7.13
C ASP A 38 -3.48 15.24 6.78
N LYS A 39 -4.22 14.48 5.96
CA LYS A 39 -5.56 14.88 5.51
C LYS A 39 -6.62 14.92 6.60
N CYS A 40 -6.57 14.01 7.57
CA CYS A 40 -7.68 13.82 8.51
C CYS A 40 -7.40 14.36 9.91
N LEU A 41 -6.12 14.57 10.27
CA LEU A 41 -5.69 14.89 11.64
C LEU A 41 -4.89 16.20 11.74
N GLU A 42 -4.68 16.93 10.64
CA GLU A 42 -3.93 18.20 10.55
C GLU A 42 -4.28 19.23 11.64
N SER A 43 -5.50 19.24 12.18
CA SER A 43 -5.97 20.21 13.18
C SER A 43 -6.07 19.70 14.62
N SER A 44 -5.77 18.42 14.90
CA SER A 44 -5.89 17.87 16.26
C SER A 44 -4.62 18.09 17.06
N GLY A 45 -4.40 19.32 17.49
CA GLY A 45 -3.48 19.58 18.59
C GLY A 45 -3.88 18.76 19.82
N SER A 46 -2.99 17.88 20.27
CA SER A 46 -3.01 17.20 21.58
C SER A 46 -4.19 16.28 21.94
N ALA A 47 -5.10 15.95 21.03
CA ALA A 47 -6.15 14.97 21.33
C ALA A 47 -5.58 13.53 21.34
N SER A 48 -5.66 12.85 22.48
CA SER A 48 -5.20 11.47 22.67
C SER A 48 -6.08 10.42 21.97
N ASP A 49 -7.32 10.79 21.60
CA ASP A 49 -8.32 9.91 21.02
C ASP A 49 -8.86 10.45 19.68
N LEU A 50 -9.23 9.53 18.78
CA LEU A 50 -9.87 9.86 17.50
C LEU A 50 -11.36 10.15 17.72
N SER A 51 -11.80 11.35 17.32
CA SER A 51 -13.23 11.66 17.22
C SER A 51 -13.92 10.81 16.13
N ALA A 52 -15.24 10.64 16.23
CA ALA A 52 -16.02 9.92 15.22
C ALA A 52 -15.79 10.45 13.79
N ARG A 53 -15.67 11.78 13.64
CA ARG A 53 -15.37 12.42 12.34
C ARG A 53 -14.00 12.02 11.80
N GLN A 54 -12.99 11.95 12.67
CA GLN A 54 -11.63 11.54 12.27
C GLN A 54 -11.59 10.07 11.88
N THR A 55 -12.26 9.19 12.64
CA THR A 55 -12.37 7.76 12.30
C THR A 55 -13.01 7.57 10.92
N THR A 56 -14.15 8.21 10.66
CA THR A 56 -14.80 8.16 9.34
C THR A 56 -13.93 8.76 8.24
N CYS A 57 -13.20 9.85 8.51
CA CYS A 57 -12.26 10.42 7.54
C CYS A 57 -11.15 9.44 7.18
N LEU A 58 -10.51 8.80 8.16
CA LEU A 58 -9.43 7.84 7.93
C LEU A 58 -9.90 6.63 7.12
N GLN A 59 -11.09 6.07 7.44
CA GLN A 59 -11.71 4.99 6.66
C GLN A 59 -11.90 5.40 5.19
N ASN A 60 -12.56 6.55 4.97
CA ASN A 60 -12.79 7.06 3.63
C ASN A 60 -11.49 7.37 2.89
N CYS A 61 -10.48 7.91 3.57
CA CYS A 61 -9.19 8.27 2.96
C CYS A 61 -8.51 7.03 2.34
N VAL A 62 -8.43 5.94 3.10
CA VAL A 62 -7.83 4.69 2.62
C VAL A 62 -8.66 4.09 1.48
N GLU A 63 -9.98 3.97 1.64
CA GLU A 63 -10.86 3.41 0.61
C GLU A 63 -10.79 4.21 -0.71
N ARG A 64 -10.88 5.54 -0.63
CA ARG A 64 -10.81 6.42 -1.81
C ARG A 64 -9.43 6.31 -2.47
N PHE A 65 -8.34 6.21 -1.71
CA PHE A 65 -7.01 6.05 -2.29
C PHE A 65 -6.89 4.75 -3.08
N LEU A 66 -7.36 3.62 -2.53
CA LEU A 66 -7.31 2.33 -3.20
C LEU A 66 -8.19 2.32 -4.46
N ASP A 67 -9.42 2.83 -4.37
CA ASP A 67 -10.33 2.94 -5.51
C ASP A 67 -9.71 3.77 -6.65
N CYS A 68 -9.16 4.93 -6.33
CA CYS A 68 -8.51 5.79 -7.31
C CYS A 68 -7.27 5.12 -7.92
N SER A 69 -6.48 4.42 -7.10
CA SER A 69 -5.29 3.71 -7.58
C SER A 69 -5.64 2.62 -8.59
N VAL A 70 -6.68 1.82 -8.32
CA VAL A 70 -7.18 0.79 -9.24
C VAL A 70 -7.72 1.42 -10.52
N LEU A 71 -8.52 2.48 -10.40
CA LEU A 71 -9.10 3.18 -11.56
C LEU A 71 -8.02 3.77 -12.48
N ILE A 72 -7.02 4.43 -11.90
CA ILE A 72 -5.90 5.01 -12.67
C ILE A 72 -5.08 3.90 -13.33
N THR A 73 -4.78 2.82 -12.59
CA THR A 73 -4.02 1.69 -13.12
C THR A 73 -4.75 1.04 -14.30
N ASN A 74 -6.03 0.71 -14.14
CA ASN A 74 -6.83 0.11 -15.20
C ASN A 74 -6.89 1.01 -16.44
N ARG A 75 -7.09 2.32 -16.25
CA ARG A 75 -7.10 3.27 -17.36
C ARG A 75 -5.74 3.36 -18.07
N THR A 76 -4.65 3.30 -17.31
CA THR A 76 -3.29 3.35 -17.84
C THR A 76 -2.99 2.10 -18.66
N VAL A 77 -3.30 0.92 -18.13
CA VAL A 77 -3.15 -0.37 -18.85
C VAL A 77 -3.98 -0.39 -20.14
N GLN A 78 -5.23 0.09 -20.09
CA GLN A 78 -6.08 0.18 -21.28
C GLN A 78 -5.47 1.07 -22.37
N ARG A 79 -4.85 2.20 -22.01
CA ARG A 79 -4.19 3.08 -22.99
C ARG A 79 -2.98 2.42 -23.64
N ILE A 80 -2.13 1.77 -22.82
CA ILE A 80 -0.96 1.02 -23.31
C ILE A 80 -1.39 -0.06 -24.31
N GLN A 81 -2.44 -0.81 -24.01
CA GLN A 81 -2.96 -1.86 -24.92
C GLN A 81 -3.52 -1.30 -26.23
N GLN A 82 -3.99 -0.04 -26.23
CA GLN A 82 -4.49 0.64 -27.43
C GLN A 82 -3.39 1.31 -28.26
N GLY A 83 -2.11 1.18 -27.86
CA GLY A 83 -0.98 1.83 -28.53
C GLY A 83 -1.04 3.36 -28.44
N ARG A 84 -1.68 3.90 -27.39
CA ARG A 84 -1.82 5.34 -27.11
C ARG A 84 -1.06 5.75 -25.86
#